data_AF-A0A0G0PKT7-F1
#
_entry.id   AF-A0A0G0PKT7-F1
#
_cell.length_a   1.000
_cell.length_b   1.000
_cell.length_c   1.000
_cell.angle_alpha   90.00
_cell.angle_beta   90.00
_cell.angle_gamma   90.00
#
_symmetry.space_group_name_H-M   'P 1'
#
loop_
_entity.id
_entity.type
_entity.pdbx_description
1 polymer ?
#
loop_
_entity_poly.entity_id
_entity_poly.type
_entity_poly.pdbx_seq_one_letter_code
_entity_poly.pdbx_strand_id
1 'polypeptide(L)'
;GLALFFFRKENKGLILASLGLGLSIQFEFVLLYLIFILVTLIIFLKHYIPKPKTGLYLFSFFGLLLTVSTFIISELKFNMRSATILLSIISNLNSNGLTFGNIVGNVFLISNRLIYDNFISFGSFPTFLLIVLLAFFLMYLRNNDIRPKLVFLFVWFLGGWIPYLGNKSLTPLYYYNVGASASFLIFSSFLIQKIWAKTKLTGLGFLIIIFISNIMLITKFNPGGPINTINVQSGMLLSDEKKAIDYIYREAKGVPFAINSLSMPLNVNTTWSYLFEWYGGKKYRYLPVWGGDAAMGYPGNLQIQVSRSNLPKMQFLIIEPSRGIRAPLIDKFMDNEAYFSDVVSEEQFGQLVVQSRRGRDT
;
A
#
# COMPACT_ATOMS: atom_id res chain seq x y z
N GLY A 1 -19.18 -0.49 -11.46
CA GLY A 1 -19.74 -0.96 -12.74
C GLY A 1 -20.66 -2.16 -12.59
N LEU A 2 -20.11 -3.34 -12.28
CA LEU A 2 -20.85 -4.62 -12.35
C LEU A 2 -22.11 -4.70 -11.49
N ALA A 3 -22.14 -4.09 -10.29
CA ALA A 3 -23.34 -4.08 -9.47
C ALA A 3 -24.52 -3.34 -10.15
N LEU A 4 -24.26 -2.23 -10.87
CA LEU A 4 -25.27 -1.54 -11.67
C LEU A 4 -25.76 -2.43 -12.81
N PHE A 5 -24.83 -3.14 -13.47
CA PHE A 5 -25.13 -4.01 -14.59
C PHE A 5 -25.97 -5.23 -14.18
N PHE A 6 -25.54 -6.00 -13.17
CA PHE A 6 -26.21 -7.24 -12.75
C PHE A 6 -27.49 -6.97 -11.95
N PHE A 7 -27.48 -6.00 -11.02
CA PHE A 7 -28.57 -5.82 -10.06
C PHE A 7 -29.53 -4.69 -10.40
N ARG A 8 -29.05 -3.59 -10.97
CA ARG A 8 -29.92 -2.49 -11.43
C ARG A 8 -30.31 -2.61 -12.92
N LYS A 9 -29.75 -3.59 -13.63
CA LYS A 9 -29.96 -3.79 -15.08
C LYS A 9 -29.59 -2.57 -15.92
N GLU A 10 -28.69 -1.73 -15.42
CA GLU A 10 -28.25 -0.53 -16.11
C GLU A 10 -27.07 -0.84 -17.03
N ASN A 11 -27.28 -0.70 -18.34
CA ASN A 11 -26.27 -0.99 -19.36
C ASN A 11 -24.98 -0.16 -19.23
N LYS A 12 -25.07 1.07 -18.73
CA LYS A 12 -23.90 1.91 -18.43
C LYS A 12 -22.94 1.27 -17.42
N GLY A 13 -23.45 0.36 -16.59
CA GLY A 13 -22.66 -0.40 -15.62
C GLY A 13 -21.56 -1.25 -16.27
N LEU A 14 -21.79 -1.77 -17.49
CA LEU A 14 -20.79 -2.54 -18.22
C LEU A 14 -19.61 -1.66 -18.68
N ILE A 15 -19.91 -0.50 -19.25
CA ILE A 15 -18.89 0.48 -19.67
C ILE A 15 -18.04 0.91 -18.46
N LEU A 16 -18.69 1.25 -17.34
CA LEU A 16 -17.99 1.61 -16.10
C LEU A 16 -17.15 0.45 -15.54
N ALA A 17 -17.59 -0.80 -15.70
CA ALA A 17 -16.81 -1.96 -15.27
C ALA A 17 -15.57 -2.15 -16.14
N SER A 18 -15.71 -2.03 -17.46
CA SER A 18 -14.60 -2.15 -18.41
C SER A 18 -13.57 -1.03 -18.27
N LEU A 19 -14.01 0.22 -18.13
CA LEU A 19 -13.13 1.36 -17.86
C LEU A 19 -12.42 1.19 -16.51
N GLY A 20 -13.16 0.81 -15.46
CA GLY A 20 -12.57 0.56 -14.15
C GLY A 20 -11.52 -0.54 -14.18
N LEU A 21 -11.81 -1.66 -14.85
CA LEU A 21 -10.87 -2.77 -15.02
C LEU A 21 -9.61 -2.33 -15.75
N GLY A 22 -9.75 -1.61 -16.87
CA GLY A 22 -8.60 -1.18 -17.65
C GLY A 22 -7.75 -0.12 -16.94
N LEU A 23 -8.38 0.82 -16.22
CA LEU A 23 -7.65 1.76 -15.36
C LEU A 23 -6.94 1.05 -14.20
N SER A 24 -7.57 0.06 -13.58
CA SER A 24 -6.91 -0.75 -12.55
C SER A 24 -5.65 -1.43 -13.08
N ILE A 25 -5.72 -2.03 -14.27
CA ILE A 25 -4.56 -2.65 -14.93
C ILE A 25 -3.50 -1.59 -15.26
N GLN A 26 -3.91 -0.42 -15.77
CA GLN A 26 -3.03 0.68 -16.13
C GLN A 26 -2.23 1.22 -14.93
N PHE A 27 -2.86 1.34 -13.76
CA PHE A 27 -2.19 1.78 -12.54
C PHE A 27 -1.33 0.70 -11.91
N GLU A 28 -1.77 -0.55 -11.96
CA GLU A 28 -1.07 -1.69 -11.36
C GLU A 28 -1.24 -2.93 -12.24
N PHE A 29 -0.20 -3.25 -13.01
CA PHE A 29 -0.25 -4.33 -14.01
C PHE A 29 -0.60 -5.69 -13.40
N VAL A 30 -0.23 -5.93 -12.14
CA VAL A 30 -0.58 -7.16 -11.41
C VAL A 30 -2.11 -7.37 -11.36
N LEU A 31 -2.92 -6.31 -11.39
CA LEU A 31 -4.38 -6.40 -11.39
C LEU A 31 -4.98 -6.98 -12.68
N LEU A 32 -4.17 -7.41 -13.64
CA LEU A 32 -4.60 -8.21 -14.80
C LEU A 32 -5.44 -9.44 -14.39
N TYR A 33 -5.18 -10.02 -13.21
CA TYR A 33 -5.97 -11.13 -12.68
C TYR A 33 -7.47 -10.81 -12.52
N LEU A 34 -7.86 -9.53 -12.43
CA LEU A 34 -9.25 -9.11 -12.33
C LEU A 34 -10.06 -9.48 -13.58
N ILE A 35 -9.42 -9.71 -14.73
CA ILE A 35 -10.08 -10.27 -15.92
C ILE A 35 -10.68 -11.63 -15.60
N PHE A 36 -9.94 -12.50 -14.90
CA PHE A 36 -10.44 -13.82 -14.49
C PHE A 36 -11.64 -13.70 -13.55
N ILE A 37 -11.61 -12.73 -12.64
CA ILE A 37 -12.72 -12.45 -11.72
C ILE A 37 -13.95 -11.93 -12.46
N LEU A 38 -13.77 -11.05 -13.43
CA LEU A 38 -14.85 -10.57 -14.29
C LEU A 38 -15.51 -11.72 -15.06
N VAL A 39 -14.71 -12.58 -15.71
CA VAL A 39 -15.19 -13.75 -16.46
C VAL A 39 -15.94 -14.70 -15.52
N THR A 40 -15.37 -14.99 -14.35
CA THR A 40 -15.99 -15.84 -13.33
C THR A 40 -17.35 -15.28 -12.91
N LEU A 41 -17.45 -13.98 -12.63
CA LEU A 41 -18.72 -13.31 -12.30
C LEU A 41 -19.74 -13.41 -13.43
N ILE A 42 -19.31 -13.22 -14.69
CA ILE A 42 -20.18 -13.36 -15.87
C ILE A 42 -20.75 -14.78 -15.96
N ILE A 43 -19.92 -15.81 -15.75
CA ILE A 43 -20.36 -17.21 -15.80
C ILE A 43 -21.37 -17.51 -14.69
N PHE A 44 -21.06 -17.17 -13.44
CA PHE A 44 -21.92 -17.47 -12.29
C PHE A 44 -23.20 -16.64 -12.26
N LEU A 45 -23.17 -15.42 -12.78
CA LEU A 45 -24.32 -14.50 -12.80
C LEU A 45 -24.96 -14.37 -14.19
N LYS A 46 -24.70 -15.31 -15.11
CA LYS A 46 -25.17 -15.25 -16.51
C LYS A 46 -26.68 -15.01 -16.64
N HIS A 47 -27.48 -15.59 -15.75
CA HIS A 47 -28.94 -15.44 -15.76
C HIS A 47 -29.41 -14.04 -15.34
N TYR A 48 -28.54 -13.27 -14.68
CA TYR A 48 -28.80 -11.89 -14.26
C TYR A 48 -28.23 -10.87 -15.25
N ILE A 49 -27.61 -11.30 -16.35
CA ILE A 49 -27.07 -10.39 -17.36
C ILE A 49 -28.24 -9.78 -18.15
N PRO A 50 -28.45 -8.45 -18.13
CA PRO A 50 -29.39 -7.83 -19.06
C PRO A 50 -28.87 -8.05 -20.48
N LYS A 51 -29.75 -8.23 -21.47
CA LYS A 51 -29.36 -8.35 -22.89
C LYS A 51 -29.02 -6.95 -23.43
N PRO A 52 -27.74 -6.54 -23.48
CA PRO A 52 -27.38 -5.20 -23.93
C PRO A 52 -27.45 -5.17 -25.46
N LYS A 53 -27.65 -3.98 -26.04
CA LYS A 53 -27.46 -3.78 -27.48
C LYS A 53 -26.01 -4.11 -27.84
N THR A 54 -25.76 -4.75 -28.98
CA THR A 54 -24.41 -5.13 -29.43
C THR A 54 -23.41 -3.97 -29.39
N GLY A 55 -23.86 -2.75 -29.71
CA GLY A 55 -23.03 -1.54 -29.62
C GLY A 55 -22.46 -1.25 -28.23
N LEU A 56 -23.14 -1.66 -27.15
CA LEU A 56 -22.63 -1.47 -25.78
C LEU A 56 -21.48 -2.42 -25.44
N TYR A 57 -21.48 -3.65 -25.96
CA TYR A 57 -20.34 -4.55 -25.82
C TYR A 57 -19.12 -3.99 -26.54
N LEU A 58 -19.31 -3.49 -27.77
CA LEU A 58 -18.26 -2.81 -28.51
C LEU A 58 -17.74 -1.60 -27.74
N PHE A 59 -18.62 -0.74 -27.23
CA PHE A 59 -18.20 0.45 -26.50
C PHE A 59 -17.46 0.11 -25.20
N SER A 60 -17.88 -0.93 -24.49
CA SER A 60 -17.21 -1.40 -23.27
C SER A 60 -15.84 -2.02 -23.60
N PHE A 61 -15.75 -2.78 -24.69
CA PHE A 61 -14.50 -3.32 -25.20
C PHE A 61 -13.52 -2.22 -25.64
N PHE A 62 -13.99 -1.23 -26.40
CA PHE A 62 -13.20 -0.06 -26.77
C PHE A 62 -12.76 0.75 -25.54
N GLY A 63 -13.62 0.90 -24.53
CA GLY A 63 -13.25 1.53 -23.28
C GLY A 63 -12.09 0.82 -22.58
N LEU A 64 -12.14 -0.51 -22.49
CA LEU A 64 -11.04 -1.32 -21.96
C LEU A 64 -9.77 -1.15 -22.81
N LEU A 65 -9.87 -1.37 -24.13
CA LEU A 65 -8.73 -1.24 -25.05
C LEU A 65 -8.06 0.12 -24.98
N LEU A 66 -8.85 1.20 -24.92
CA LEU A 66 -8.33 2.56 -24.81
C LEU A 66 -7.50 2.72 -23.54
N THR A 67 -8.03 2.25 -22.41
CA THR A 67 -7.32 2.35 -21.11
C THR A 67 -6.06 1.50 -21.02
N VAL A 68 -6.00 0.34 -21.69
CA VAL A 68 -4.80 -0.53 -21.71
C VAL A 68 -3.92 -0.32 -22.96
N SER A 69 -4.25 0.68 -23.78
CA SER A 69 -3.63 0.88 -25.10
C SER A 69 -2.11 1.07 -25.03
N THR A 70 -1.60 1.76 -24.01
CA THR A 70 -0.16 1.97 -23.84
C THR A 70 0.59 0.65 -23.61
N PHE A 71 -0.01 -0.30 -22.89
CA PHE A 71 0.58 -1.63 -22.73
C PHE A 71 0.56 -2.43 -24.03
N ILE A 72 -0.55 -2.35 -24.78
CA ILE A 72 -0.65 -3.02 -26.09
C ILE A 72 0.42 -2.47 -27.05
N ILE A 73 0.53 -1.14 -27.14
CA ILE A 73 1.54 -0.48 -27.99
C ILE A 73 2.95 -0.84 -27.54
N SER A 74 3.21 -0.89 -26.23
CA SER A 74 4.50 -1.33 -25.68
C SER A 74 4.81 -2.77 -26.07
N GLU A 75 3.86 -3.70 -25.89
CA GLU A 75 4.05 -5.10 -26.28
C GLU A 75 4.31 -5.24 -27.78
N LEU A 76 3.59 -4.52 -28.64
CA LEU A 76 3.85 -4.51 -30.08
C LEU A 76 5.24 -3.96 -30.42
N LYS A 77 5.64 -2.84 -29.79
CA LYS A 77 6.95 -2.21 -29.99
C LYS A 77 8.11 -3.12 -29.55
N PHE A 78 7.90 -3.92 -28.51
CA PHE A 78 8.91 -4.80 -27.93
C PHE A 78 8.67 -6.28 -28.26
N ASN A 79 8.03 -6.59 -29.39
CA ASN A 79 7.84 -7.95 -29.92
C ASN A 79 7.25 -8.95 -28.91
N MET A 80 6.24 -8.52 -28.16
CA MET A 80 5.52 -9.34 -27.16
C MET A 80 6.43 -9.92 -26.07
N ARG A 81 7.51 -9.21 -25.71
CA ARG A 81 8.49 -9.70 -24.72
C ARG A 81 7.86 -10.00 -23.36
N SER A 82 6.93 -9.18 -22.87
CA SER A 82 6.33 -9.46 -21.56
C SER A 82 5.37 -10.64 -21.64
N ALA A 83 4.59 -10.75 -22.72
CA ALA A 83 3.71 -11.89 -22.95
C ALA A 83 4.48 -13.21 -23.07
N THR A 84 5.61 -13.23 -23.77
CA THR A 84 6.48 -14.42 -23.88
C THR A 84 7.11 -14.80 -22.54
N ILE A 85 7.53 -13.83 -21.73
CA ILE A 85 8.01 -14.07 -20.37
C ILE A 85 6.88 -14.65 -19.49
N LEU A 86 5.67 -14.07 -19.53
CA LEU A 86 4.52 -14.57 -18.78
C LEU A 86 4.15 -16.00 -19.18
N LEU A 87 4.11 -16.29 -20.49
CA LEU A 87 3.86 -17.62 -21.01
C LEU A 87 4.93 -18.62 -20.58
N SER A 88 6.21 -18.22 -20.58
CA SER A 88 7.30 -19.09 -20.12
C SER A 88 7.26 -19.35 -18.61
N ILE A 89 6.81 -18.37 -17.80
CA ILE A 89 6.54 -18.59 -16.37
C ILE A 89 5.42 -19.60 -16.18
N ILE A 90 4.32 -19.46 -16.94
CA ILE A 90 3.17 -20.38 -16.88
C ILE A 90 3.56 -21.80 -17.32
N SER A 91 4.31 -21.94 -18.42
CA SER A 91 4.74 -23.26 -18.91
C SER A 91 5.71 -23.95 -17.94
N ASN A 92 6.45 -23.18 -17.14
CA ASN A 92 7.38 -23.68 -16.13
C ASN A 92 6.74 -23.81 -14.73
N LEU A 93 5.42 -23.70 -14.58
CA LEU A 93 4.76 -23.86 -13.27
C LEU A 93 4.97 -25.27 -12.68
N ASN A 94 5.08 -26.31 -13.51
CA ASN A 94 5.28 -27.68 -13.05
C ASN A 94 6.66 -27.94 -12.43
N SER A 95 7.70 -27.17 -12.81
CA SER A 95 9.04 -27.30 -12.23
C SER A 95 9.23 -26.48 -10.95
N ASN A 96 8.26 -25.61 -10.60
CA ASN A 96 8.38 -24.66 -9.51
C ASN A 96 7.99 -25.21 -8.12
N GLY A 97 7.71 -26.51 -7.96
CA GLY A 97 7.49 -27.11 -6.63
C GLY A 97 6.33 -26.49 -5.82
N LEU A 98 5.31 -25.94 -6.48
CA LEU A 98 4.09 -25.47 -5.84
C LEU A 98 3.26 -26.68 -5.43
N THR A 99 3.33 -27.06 -4.15
CA THR A 99 2.49 -28.13 -3.61
C THR A 99 1.09 -27.59 -3.30
N PHE A 100 0.07 -28.45 -3.40
CA PHE A 100 -1.30 -28.11 -2.98
C PHE A 100 -1.35 -27.58 -1.54
N GLY A 101 -0.52 -28.15 -0.65
CA GLY A 101 -0.38 -27.68 0.73
C GLY A 101 0.06 -26.21 0.83
N ASN A 102 0.99 -25.77 -0.02
CA ASN A 102 1.44 -24.37 -0.04
C ASN A 102 0.31 -23.43 -0.49
N ILE A 103 -0.45 -23.83 -1.51
CA ILE A 103 -1.59 -23.03 -2.01
C ILE A 103 -2.66 -22.87 -0.92
N VAL A 104 -3.04 -23.98 -0.27
CA VAL A 104 -4.02 -23.96 0.83
C VAL A 104 -3.50 -23.13 2.00
N GLY A 105 -2.22 -23.29 2.37
CA GLY A 105 -1.57 -22.50 3.41
C GLY A 105 -1.61 -21.00 3.11
N ASN A 106 -1.32 -20.60 1.87
CA ASN A 106 -1.37 -19.21 1.44
C ASN A 106 -2.79 -18.63 1.48
N VAL A 107 -3.78 -19.37 0.97
CA VAL A 107 -5.20 -18.99 1.00
C VAL A 107 -5.69 -18.83 2.44
N PHE A 108 -5.30 -19.74 3.32
CA PHE A 108 -5.64 -19.67 4.73
C PHE A 108 -4.99 -18.47 5.41
N LEU A 109 -3.68 -18.28 5.22
CA LEU A 109 -2.92 -17.15 5.77
C LEU A 109 -3.56 -15.83 5.37
N ILE A 110 -3.87 -15.67 4.08
CA ILE A 110 -4.38 -14.40 3.57
C ILE A 110 -5.83 -14.14 4.01
N SER A 111 -6.66 -15.17 4.09
CA SER A 111 -8.03 -15.06 4.61
C SER A 111 -8.03 -14.70 6.08
N ASN A 112 -7.18 -15.37 6.88
CA ASN A 112 -7.02 -15.08 8.30
C ASN A 112 -6.51 -13.65 8.52
N ARG A 113 -5.55 -13.20 7.71
CA ARG A 113 -5.04 -11.82 7.76
C ARG A 113 -6.09 -10.78 7.39
N LEU A 114 -6.91 -11.03 6.37
CA LEU A 114 -8.01 -10.12 6.00
C LEU A 114 -8.99 -9.94 7.15
N ILE A 115 -9.31 -11.01 7.88
CA ILE A 115 -10.18 -10.92 9.06
C ILE A 115 -9.48 -10.24 10.23
N TYR A 116 -8.19 -10.55 10.45
CA TYR A 116 -7.37 -9.92 11.48
C TYR A 116 -7.35 -8.40 11.33
N ASP A 117 -7.11 -7.91 10.11
CA ASP A 117 -6.96 -6.49 9.83
C ASP A 117 -8.31 -5.73 9.79
N ASN A 118 -9.42 -6.40 9.44
CA ASN A 118 -10.71 -5.72 9.21
C ASN A 118 -11.77 -5.98 10.29
N PHE A 119 -11.61 -7.02 11.13
CA PHE A 119 -12.70 -7.45 12.01
C PHE A 119 -12.24 -7.77 13.44
N ILE A 120 -11.42 -8.82 13.62
CA ILE A 120 -11.00 -9.30 14.95
C ILE A 120 -9.52 -9.69 14.95
N SER A 121 -8.74 -9.03 15.80
CA SER A 121 -7.29 -9.17 15.91
C SER A 121 -6.81 -10.00 17.11
N PHE A 122 -7.69 -10.77 17.75
CA PHE A 122 -7.39 -11.53 18.97
C PHE A 122 -6.96 -12.98 18.65
N GLY A 123 -5.72 -13.37 19.00
CA GLY A 123 -5.26 -14.76 18.97
C GLY A 123 -5.70 -15.55 17.72
N SER A 124 -6.32 -16.72 17.93
CA SER A 124 -6.86 -17.58 16.88
C SER A 124 -8.31 -17.27 16.47
N PHE A 125 -8.91 -16.19 17.00
CA PHE A 125 -10.28 -15.81 16.67
C PHE A 125 -10.53 -15.48 15.19
N PRO A 126 -9.60 -14.89 14.40
CA PRO A 126 -9.91 -14.62 12.99
C PRO A 126 -10.12 -15.91 12.19
N THR A 127 -9.42 -17.00 12.51
CA THR A 127 -9.68 -18.34 11.95
C THR A 127 -11.08 -18.85 12.32
N PHE A 128 -11.44 -18.78 13.60
CA PHE A 128 -12.76 -19.21 14.05
C PHE A 128 -13.87 -18.41 13.36
N LEU A 129 -13.68 -17.10 13.27
CA LEU A 129 -14.62 -16.21 12.60
C LEU A 129 -14.72 -16.53 11.10
N LEU A 130 -13.63 -16.87 10.41
CA LEU A 130 -13.68 -17.31 9.01
C LEU A 130 -14.64 -18.48 8.82
N ILE A 131 -14.57 -19.49 9.70
CA ILE A 131 -15.43 -20.67 9.66
C ILE A 131 -16.89 -20.28 9.90
N VAL A 132 -17.15 -19.42 10.89
CA VAL A 132 -18.49 -18.91 11.20
C VAL A 132 -19.06 -18.13 10.00
N LEU A 133 -18.27 -17.24 9.40
CA LEU A 133 -18.67 -16.46 8.23
C LEU A 133 -18.95 -17.35 7.02
N LEU A 134 -18.14 -18.40 6.81
CA LEU A 134 -18.37 -19.38 5.76
C LEU A 134 -19.67 -20.17 6.00
N ALA A 135 -19.94 -20.58 7.23
CA ALA A 135 -21.19 -21.26 7.59
C ALA A 135 -22.42 -20.36 7.32
N PHE A 136 -22.35 -19.08 7.73
CA PHE A 136 -23.40 -18.10 7.43
C PHE A 136 -23.58 -17.90 5.92
N PHE A 137 -22.49 -17.76 5.18
CA PHE A 137 -22.51 -17.65 3.73
C PHE A 137 -23.25 -18.83 3.09
N LEU A 138 -22.86 -20.07 3.43
CA LEU A 138 -23.48 -21.30 2.93
C LEU A 138 -24.97 -21.40 3.29
N MET A 139 -25.35 -20.99 4.50
CA MET A 139 -26.75 -20.96 4.93
C MET A 139 -27.58 -19.99 4.08
N TYR A 140 -27.09 -18.77 3.87
CA TYR A 140 -27.82 -17.74 3.10
C TYR A 140 -27.76 -17.93 1.59
N LEU A 141 -26.84 -18.74 1.06
CA LEU A 141 -26.84 -19.14 -0.36
C LEU A 141 -28.13 -19.90 -0.76
N ARG A 142 -28.86 -20.49 0.20
CA ARG A 142 -30.16 -21.14 -0.05
C ARG A 142 -31.29 -20.14 -0.35
N ASN A 143 -31.13 -18.87 -0.01
CA ASN A 143 -32.12 -17.83 -0.30
C ASN A 143 -31.92 -17.28 -1.72
N ASN A 144 -32.84 -17.58 -2.64
CA ASN A 144 -32.73 -17.21 -4.05
C ASN A 144 -32.63 -15.70 -4.30
N ASP A 145 -33.28 -14.87 -3.49
CA ASP A 145 -33.28 -13.41 -3.69
C ASP A 145 -31.93 -12.77 -3.34
N ILE A 146 -31.25 -13.34 -2.34
CA ILE A 146 -30.00 -12.82 -1.79
C ILE A 146 -28.78 -13.51 -2.43
N ARG A 147 -28.94 -14.77 -2.87
CA ARG A 147 -27.91 -15.60 -3.50
C ARG A 147 -27.05 -14.87 -4.53
N PRO A 148 -27.58 -14.17 -5.55
CA PRO A 148 -26.72 -13.56 -6.57
C PRO A 148 -25.84 -12.42 -6.01
N LYS A 149 -26.33 -11.71 -4.98
CA LYS A 149 -25.55 -10.67 -4.29
C LYS A 149 -24.42 -11.29 -3.46
N LEU A 150 -24.70 -12.42 -2.79
CA LEU A 150 -23.69 -13.16 -2.03
C LEU A 150 -22.63 -13.79 -2.93
N VAL A 151 -23.04 -14.40 -4.04
CA VAL A 151 -22.10 -14.94 -5.05
C VAL A 151 -21.22 -13.83 -5.60
N PHE A 152 -21.79 -12.65 -5.88
CA PHE A 152 -21.01 -11.49 -6.31
C PHE A 152 -19.94 -11.09 -5.28
N LEU A 153 -20.32 -10.94 -4.01
CA LEU A 153 -19.39 -10.58 -2.94
C LEU A 153 -18.31 -11.64 -2.72
N PHE A 154 -18.69 -12.92 -2.79
CA PHE A 154 -17.76 -14.03 -2.61
C PHE A 154 -16.74 -14.12 -3.74
N VAL A 155 -17.17 -14.07 -5.00
CA VAL A 155 -16.24 -14.09 -6.14
C VAL A 155 -15.33 -12.86 -6.13
N TRP A 156 -15.85 -11.69 -5.74
CA TRP A 156 -15.01 -10.50 -5.54
C TRP A 156 -13.98 -10.72 -4.42
N PHE A 157 -14.39 -11.29 -3.28
CA PHE A 157 -13.46 -11.64 -2.19
C PHE A 157 -12.37 -12.62 -2.65
N LEU A 158 -12.73 -13.68 -3.39
CA LEU A 158 -11.79 -14.63 -3.97
C LEU A 158 -10.80 -13.99 -4.95
N GLY A 159 -11.15 -12.84 -5.54
CA GLY A 159 -10.22 -12.04 -6.33
C GLY A 159 -8.92 -11.72 -5.60
N GLY A 160 -8.99 -11.45 -4.30
CA GLY A 160 -7.79 -11.22 -3.49
C GLY A 160 -6.93 -12.49 -3.28
N TRP A 161 -7.40 -13.68 -3.59
CA TRP A 161 -6.57 -14.86 -3.36
C TRP A 161 -5.58 -15.11 -4.50
N ILE A 162 -5.93 -14.69 -5.72
CA ILE A 162 -5.19 -15.03 -6.93
C ILE A 162 -3.71 -14.62 -6.86
N PRO A 163 -3.35 -13.39 -6.44
CA PRO A 163 -1.94 -12.99 -6.36
C PRO A 163 -1.11 -13.82 -5.36
N TYR A 164 -1.76 -14.56 -4.46
CA TYR A 164 -1.10 -15.25 -3.35
C TYR A 164 -1.02 -16.76 -3.54
N LEU A 165 -1.70 -17.34 -4.53
CA LEU A 165 -1.69 -18.78 -4.77
C LEU A 165 -0.25 -19.31 -4.97
N GLY A 166 0.58 -18.56 -5.68
CA GLY A 166 1.99 -18.90 -5.95
C GLY A 166 3.01 -18.24 -5.02
N ASN A 167 2.57 -17.56 -3.95
CA ASN A 167 3.50 -16.82 -3.10
C ASN A 167 4.41 -17.76 -2.31
N LYS A 168 5.73 -17.57 -2.44
CA LYS A 168 6.75 -18.26 -1.64
C LYS A 168 7.45 -17.32 -0.65
N SER A 169 7.17 -16.01 -0.73
CA SER A 169 7.72 -15.04 0.20
C SER A 169 7.05 -15.18 1.56
N LEU A 170 7.87 -15.16 2.61
CA LEU A 170 7.44 -15.05 4.01
C LEU A 170 6.68 -13.74 4.28
N THR A 171 6.88 -12.72 3.42
CA THR A 171 6.16 -11.45 3.45
C THR A 171 5.35 -11.28 2.15
N PRO A 172 4.10 -11.75 2.12
CA PRO A 172 3.22 -11.53 0.98
C PRO A 172 3.00 -10.03 0.78
N LEU A 173 3.16 -9.53 -0.45
CA LEU A 173 2.88 -8.14 -0.80
C LEU A 173 1.42 -7.81 -0.48
N TYR A 174 1.20 -7.07 0.59
CA TYR A 174 -0.11 -6.89 1.25
C TYR A 174 -1.17 -6.17 0.39
N TYR A 175 -0.72 -5.32 -0.53
CA TYR A 175 -1.56 -4.31 -1.17
C TYR A 175 -2.55 -4.85 -2.19
N TYR A 176 -2.26 -6.00 -2.81
CA TYR A 176 -3.13 -6.56 -3.85
C TYR A 176 -4.50 -6.99 -3.33
N ASN A 177 -4.64 -7.11 -2.00
CA ASN A 177 -5.86 -7.57 -1.33
C ASN A 177 -6.71 -6.52 -0.67
N VAL A 178 -6.28 -5.27 -0.70
CA VAL A 178 -7.07 -4.16 -0.19
C VAL A 178 -8.42 -4.09 -0.94
N GLY A 179 -8.46 -4.46 -2.22
CA GLY A 179 -9.71 -4.55 -2.97
C GLY A 179 -10.69 -5.63 -2.47
N ALA A 180 -10.20 -6.72 -1.88
CA ALA A 180 -11.02 -7.82 -1.36
C ALA A 180 -11.59 -7.52 0.04
N SER A 181 -10.95 -6.63 0.82
CA SER A 181 -11.51 -6.22 2.12
C SER A 181 -12.84 -5.50 1.97
N ALA A 182 -13.04 -4.75 0.87
CA ALA A 182 -14.31 -4.07 0.60
C ALA A 182 -15.50 -5.04 0.49
N SER A 183 -15.36 -6.15 -0.25
CA SER A 183 -16.43 -7.15 -0.35
C SER A 183 -16.67 -7.85 0.99
N PHE A 184 -15.60 -8.14 1.72
CA PHE A 184 -15.66 -8.72 3.06
C PHE A 184 -16.40 -7.82 4.06
N LEU A 185 -16.11 -6.52 4.07
CA LEU A 185 -16.77 -5.55 4.94
C LEU A 185 -18.26 -5.39 4.60
N ILE A 186 -18.61 -5.35 3.30
CA ILE A 186 -20.02 -5.32 2.87
C ILE A 186 -20.76 -6.58 3.33
N PHE A 187 -20.14 -7.76 3.14
CA PHE A 187 -20.73 -9.02 3.60
C PHE A 187 -20.89 -9.07 5.12
N SER A 188 -19.87 -8.63 5.85
CA SER A 188 -19.88 -8.56 7.32
C SER A 188 -20.98 -7.60 7.83
N SER A 189 -21.13 -6.43 7.21
CA SER A 189 -22.20 -5.48 7.51
C SER A 189 -23.59 -6.09 7.29
N PHE A 190 -23.78 -6.80 6.16
CA PHE A 190 -25.01 -7.54 5.90
C PHE A 190 -25.32 -8.57 6.99
N LEU A 191 -24.33 -9.34 7.45
CA LEU A 191 -24.53 -10.32 8.53
C LEU A 191 -24.89 -9.66 9.86
N ILE A 192 -24.18 -8.60 10.24
CA ILE A 192 -24.47 -7.83 11.46
C ILE A 192 -25.90 -7.28 11.39
N GLN A 193 -26.35 -6.77 10.25
CA GLN A 193 -27.73 -6.33 10.07
C GLN A 193 -28.75 -7.46 10.30
N LYS A 194 -28.48 -8.67 9.79
CA LYS A 194 -29.35 -9.83 9.99
C LYS A 194 -29.39 -10.30 11.45
N ILE A 195 -28.26 -10.25 12.14
CA ILE A 195 -28.18 -10.56 13.58
C ILE A 195 -28.93 -9.49 14.38
N TRP A 196 -28.69 -8.21 14.09
CA TRP A 196 -29.33 -7.06 14.73
C TRP A 196 -30.86 -7.12 14.64
N ALA A 197 -31.38 -7.52 13.48
CA ALA A 197 -32.82 -7.67 13.27
C ALA A 197 -33.46 -8.75 14.17
N LYS A 198 -32.69 -9.75 14.63
CA LYS A 198 -33.14 -10.78 15.58
C LYS A 198 -32.88 -10.36 17.03
N THR A 199 -31.68 -9.90 17.33
CA THR A 199 -31.24 -9.54 18.67
C THR A 199 -30.32 -8.31 18.62
N LYS A 200 -30.88 -7.14 18.92
CA LYS A 200 -30.14 -5.86 18.94
C LYS A 200 -28.89 -5.92 19.82
N LEU A 201 -29.00 -6.56 20.99
CA LEU A 201 -27.88 -6.71 21.93
C LEU A 201 -26.71 -7.49 21.32
N THR A 202 -26.98 -8.59 20.63
CA THR A 202 -25.93 -9.38 19.95
C THR A 202 -25.29 -8.58 18.82
N GLY A 203 -26.10 -7.89 18.01
CA GLY A 203 -25.60 -7.02 16.94
C GLY A 203 -24.70 -5.90 17.47
N LEU A 204 -25.09 -5.25 18.58
CA LEU A 204 -24.29 -4.25 19.27
C LEU A 204 -22.99 -4.84 19.81
N GLY A 205 -23.04 -6.04 20.40
CA GLY A 205 -21.85 -6.76 20.85
C GLY A 205 -20.82 -6.97 19.75
N PHE A 206 -21.24 -7.38 18.55
CA PHE A 206 -20.33 -7.51 17.39
C PHE A 206 -19.68 -6.17 17.02
N LEU A 207 -20.45 -5.07 16.99
CA LEU A 207 -19.90 -3.75 16.69
C LEU A 207 -18.87 -3.29 17.73
N ILE A 208 -19.14 -3.52 19.01
CA ILE A 208 -18.21 -3.21 20.10
C ILE A 208 -16.93 -4.04 19.97
N ILE A 209 -17.04 -5.33 19.65
CA ILE A 209 -15.86 -6.20 19.43
C ILE A 209 -14.99 -5.68 18.28
N ILE A 210 -15.60 -5.33 17.14
CA ILE A 210 -14.86 -4.76 15.99
C ILE A 210 -14.21 -3.44 16.38
N PHE A 211 -14.92 -2.59 17.11
CA PHE A 211 -14.40 -1.30 17.57
C PHE A 211 -13.17 -1.49 18.48
N ILE A 212 -13.28 -2.33 19.51
CA ILE A 212 -12.18 -2.64 20.43
C ILE A 212 -11.00 -3.24 19.65
N SER A 213 -11.27 -4.16 18.72
CA SER A 213 -10.23 -4.76 17.88
C SER A 213 -9.46 -3.71 17.07
N ASN A 214 -10.17 -2.74 16.47
CA ASN A 214 -9.54 -1.66 15.73
C ASN A 214 -8.71 -0.74 16.64
N ILE A 215 -9.23 -0.38 17.82
CA ILE A 215 -8.47 0.40 18.80
C ILE A 215 -7.19 -0.34 19.20
N MET A 216 -7.25 -1.65 19.41
CA MET A 216 -6.07 -2.44 19.74
C MET A 216 -5.03 -2.45 18.62
N LEU A 217 -5.45 -2.64 17.36
CA LEU A 217 -4.56 -2.56 16.21
C LEU A 217 -3.91 -1.17 16.11
N ILE A 218 -4.69 -0.10 16.27
CA ILE A 218 -4.22 1.29 16.28
C ILE A 218 -3.17 1.48 17.37
N THR A 219 -3.45 1.08 18.61
CA THR A 219 -2.51 1.23 19.73
C THR A 219 -1.25 0.38 19.58
N LYS A 220 -1.35 -0.77 18.90
CA LYS A 220 -0.23 -1.68 18.68
C LYS A 220 0.71 -1.20 17.57
N PHE A 221 0.15 -0.72 16.45
CA PHE A 221 0.93 -0.42 15.26
C PHE A 221 1.27 1.06 15.09
N ASN A 222 0.39 2.00 15.46
CA ASN A 222 0.65 3.43 15.26
C ASN A 222 1.92 3.94 15.97
N PRO A 223 2.26 3.51 17.20
CA PRO A 223 3.49 3.98 17.86
C PRO A 223 4.78 3.54 17.16
N GLY A 224 4.74 2.49 16.33
CA GLY A 224 5.93 2.01 15.59
C GLY A 224 6.12 2.69 14.22
N GLY A 225 5.19 3.56 13.83
CA GLY A 225 5.14 4.12 12.49
C GLY A 225 4.67 3.12 11.43
N PRO A 226 5.08 3.29 10.16
CA PRO A 226 4.70 2.39 9.08
C PRO A 226 5.01 0.93 9.41
N ILE A 227 4.06 0.03 9.13
CA ILE A 227 4.24 -1.40 9.40
C ILE A 227 5.41 -1.92 8.56
N ASN A 228 6.37 -2.59 9.20
CA ASN A 228 7.61 -3.11 8.58
C ASN A 228 7.43 -4.15 7.46
N THR A 229 6.21 -4.63 7.24
CA THR A 229 5.84 -5.51 6.12
C THR A 229 5.28 -4.75 4.91
N ILE A 230 5.08 -3.44 5.09
CA ILE A 230 4.47 -2.49 4.15
C ILE A 230 5.54 -1.46 3.76
N ASN A 231 6.20 -0.84 4.73
CA ASN A 231 7.31 0.09 4.48
C ASN A 231 8.64 -0.49 4.98
N VAL A 232 9.73 -0.18 4.27
CA VAL A 232 11.10 -0.58 4.61
C VAL A 232 11.60 0.18 5.86
N GLN A 233 11.11 1.40 6.08
CA GLN A 233 11.51 2.27 7.19
C GLN A 233 10.46 2.28 8.31
N SER A 234 10.69 1.54 9.40
CA SER A 234 9.96 1.75 10.66
C SER A 234 10.44 3.02 11.35
N GLY A 235 9.66 3.54 12.29
CA GLY A 235 10.11 4.64 13.16
C GLY A 235 10.12 6.04 12.52
N MET A 236 9.77 6.15 11.23
CA MET A 236 9.51 7.43 10.56
C MET A 236 8.13 7.97 10.96
N LEU A 237 8.04 8.53 12.16
CA LEU A 237 6.83 9.16 12.68
C LEU A 237 6.84 10.66 12.41
N LEU A 238 5.74 11.19 11.86
CA LEU A 238 5.56 12.62 11.64
C LEU A 238 5.73 13.45 12.92
N SER A 239 5.38 12.90 14.08
CA SER A 239 5.59 13.57 15.37
C SER A 239 7.07 13.75 15.69
N ASP A 240 7.91 12.76 15.36
CA ASP A 240 9.34 12.79 15.66
C ASP A 240 10.11 13.59 14.61
N GLU A 241 9.70 13.50 13.34
CA GLU A 241 10.18 14.38 12.25
C GLU A 241 9.96 15.87 12.59
N LYS A 242 8.79 16.22 13.12
CA LYS A 242 8.50 17.60 13.57
C LYS A 242 9.36 18.03 14.75
N LYS A 243 9.58 17.15 15.74
CA LYS A 243 10.48 17.44 16.88
C LYS A 243 11.92 17.63 16.43
N ALA A 244 12.39 16.80 15.48
CA ALA A 244 13.72 16.93 14.88
C ALA A 244 13.88 18.29 14.19
N ILE A 245 12.89 18.72 13.40
CA ILE A 245 12.91 20.05 12.77
C ILE A 245 12.88 21.15 13.84
N ASP A 246 12.02 21.04 14.84
CA ASP A 246 11.94 22.02 15.92
C ASP A 246 13.26 22.15 16.69
N TYR A 247 13.94 21.03 16.94
CA TYR A 247 15.29 21.02 17.51
C TYR A 247 16.29 21.75 16.62
N ILE A 248 16.32 21.43 15.33
CA ILE A 248 17.25 22.05 14.36
C ILE A 248 17.07 23.57 14.34
N TYR A 249 15.85 24.07 14.24
CA TYR A 249 15.57 25.52 14.25
C TYR A 249 15.90 26.17 15.59
N ARG A 250 15.62 25.49 16.71
CA ARG A 250 15.96 25.97 18.05
C ARG A 250 17.48 26.10 18.24
N GLU A 251 18.23 25.11 17.81
CA GLU A 251 19.70 25.13 17.86
C GLU A 251 20.27 26.17 16.91
N ALA A 252 19.66 26.35 15.73
CA ALA A 252 20.08 27.35 14.75
C ALA A 252 19.88 28.80 15.24
N LYS A 253 18.97 29.05 16.19
CA LYS A 253 18.72 30.37 16.79
C LYS A 253 18.52 31.50 15.76
N GLY A 254 17.86 31.18 14.63
CA GLY A 254 17.61 32.14 13.55
C GLY A 254 18.77 32.37 12.57
N VAL A 255 19.92 31.71 12.76
CA VAL A 255 21.07 31.80 11.85
C VAL A 255 20.88 30.88 10.65
N PRO A 256 21.33 31.25 9.42
CA PRO A 256 21.34 30.33 8.29
C PRO A 256 22.14 29.06 8.57
N PHE A 257 21.58 27.91 8.17
CA PHE A 257 22.20 26.59 8.37
C PHE A 257 22.02 25.71 7.15
N ALA A 258 22.90 24.70 7.02
CA ALA A 258 22.74 23.62 6.05
C ALA A 258 22.15 22.39 6.71
N ILE A 259 21.44 21.58 5.92
CA ILE A 259 21.04 20.23 6.30
C ILE A 259 21.58 19.23 5.29
N ASN A 260 21.92 18.04 5.75
CA ASN A 260 22.05 16.85 4.92
C ASN A 260 21.33 15.69 5.60
N SER A 261 21.08 14.60 4.88
CA SER A 261 20.50 13.40 5.48
C SER A 261 21.09 12.10 4.96
N LEU A 262 21.33 11.16 5.86
CA LEU A 262 21.41 9.74 5.52
C LEU A 262 19.98 9.21 5.40
N SER A 263 19.40 9.33 4.20
CA SER A 263 18.03 8.91 3.90
C SER A 263 17.94 7.51 3.31
N MET A 264 16.75 6.91 3.31
CA MET A 264 16.44 5.76 2.48
C MET A 264 15.28 6.07 1.52
N PRO A 265 15.49 6.07 0.19
CA PRO A 265 16.73 5.75 -0.53
C PRO A 265 17.87 6.75 -0.27
N LEU A 266 19.12 6.29 -0.40
CA LEU A 266 20.33 7.08 -0.13
C LEU A 266 20.38 8.35 -1.01
N ASN A 267 20.73 9.49 -0.39
CA ASN A 267 20.83 10.82 -1.02
C ASN A 267 19.53 11.36 -1.62
N VAL A 268 18.36 10.78 -1.32
CA VAL A 268 17.06 11.29 -1.74
C VAL A 268 16.53 12.27 -0.70
N ASN A 269 16.49 13.56 -1.05
CA ASN A 269 16.16 14.64 -0.12
C ASN A 269 14.68 15.04 -0.09
N THR A 270 13.82 14.37 -0.84
CA THR A 270 12.41 14.77 -1.05
C THR A 270 11.64 14.93 0.26
N THR A 271 11.74 13.95 1.17
CA THR A 271 10.99 13.94 2.43
C THR A 271 11.36 15.13 3.30
N TRP A 272 12.65 15.30 3.60
CA TRP A 272 13.12 16.41 4.42
C TRP A 272 12.91 17.75 3.74
N SER A 273 13.14 17.86 2.43
CA SER A 273 12.89 19.10 1.69
C SER A 273 11.44 19.54 1.80
N TYR A 274 10.49 18.59 1.65
CA TYR A 274 9.08 18.85 1.85
C TYR A 274 8.77 19.25 3.30
N LEU A 275 9.29 18.53 4.30
CA LEU A 275 9.02 18.81 5.70
C LEU A 275 9.57 20.17 6.14
N PHE A 276 10.77 20.53 5.70
CA PHE A 276 11.34 21.85 5.96
C PHE A 276 10.53 22.95 5.28
N GLU A 277 10.04 22.77 4.05
CA GLU A 277 9.20 23.78 3.42
C GLU A 277 7.81 23.89 4.09
N TRP A 278 7.12 22.75 4.22
CA TRP A 278 5.74 22.70 4.70
C TRP A 278 5.61 23.02 6.18
N TYR A 279 6.49 22.49 7.03
CA TYR A 279 6.43 22.69 8.48
C TYR A 279 7.43 23.75 8.93
N GLY A 280 8.71 23.58 8.58
CA GLY A 280 9.81 24.48 8.99
C GLY A 280 9.59 25.92 8.52
N GLY A 281 9.41 26.14 7.22
CA GLY A 281 9.24 27.45 6.60
C GLY A 281 7.96 28.14 7.04
N LYS A 282 6.86 27.39 7.22
CA LYS A 282 5.61 27.97 7.74
C LYS A 282 5.73 28.43 9.19
N LYS A 283 6.43 27.66 10.04
CA LYS A 283 6.56 27.94 11.48
C LYS A 283 7.66 28.96 11.79
N TYR A 284 8.83 28.81 11.17
CA TYR A 284 10.04 29.59 11.47
C TYR A 284 10.36 30.68 10.44
N ARG A 285 9.67 30.72 9.30
CA ARG A 285 9.75 31.77 8.27
C ARG A 285 11.08 31.87 7.50
N TYR A 286 11.96 30.86 7.60
CA TYR A 286 13.14 30.72 6.75
C TYR A 286 13.45 29.24 6.49
N LEU A 287 14.22 28.96 5.44
CA LEU A 287 14.57 27.60 5.01
C LEU A 287 16.08 27.38 5.06
N PRO A 288 16.54 26.15 5.35
CA PRO A 288 17.94 25.79 5.19
C PRO A 288 18.32 25.61 3.72
N VAL A 289 19.62 25.48 3.49
CA VAL A 289 20.16 24.95 2.24
C VAL A 289 20.43 23.44 2.39
N TRP A 290 20.21 22.69 1.32
CA TRP A 290 20.59 21.28 1.26
C TRP A 290 22.09 21.17 0.96
N GLY A 291 22.86 20.58 1.87
CA GLY A 291 24.30 20.40 1.73
C GLY A 291 24.66 19.03 1.16
N GLY A 292 25.53 19.02 0.15
CA GLY A 292 26.03 17.80 -0.46
C GLY A 292 25.21 17.32 -1.66
N ASP A 293 25.37 16.04 -1.99
CA ASP A 293 24.77 15.45 -3.17
C ASP A 293 23.27 15.18 -2.97
N ALA A 294 22.47 15.52 -3.96
CA ALA A 294 21.07 15.12 -4.06
C ALA A 294 20.90 14.19 -5.26
N ALA A 295 20.17 13.09 -5.08
CA ALA A 295 19.90 12.14 -6.16
C ALA A 295 19.14 12.82 -7.32
N MET A 296 19.69 12.74 -8.52
CA MET A 296 19.06 13.32 -9.72
C MET A 296 17.70 12.66 -10.00
N GLY A 297 16.73 13.47 -10.43
CA GLY A 297 15.39 13.00 -10.79
C GLY A 297 14.40 12.91 -9.62
N TYR A 298 14.82 13.20 -8.40
CA TYR A 298 13.94 13.29 -7.23
C TYR A 298 13.58 14.76 -6.93
N PRO A 299 12.30 15.09 -6.67
CA PRO A 299 11.89 16.46 -6.39
C PRO A 299 12.35 16.91 -5.00
N GLY A 300 12.71 18.19 -4.85
CA GLY A 300 13.05 18.81 -3.59
C GLY A 300 12.94 20.33 -3.69
N ASN A 301 12.45 20.98 -2.63
CA ASN A 301 12.13 22.42 -2.62
C ASN A 301 13.22 23.29 -1.98
N LEU A 302 14.22 22.66 -1.35
CA LEU A 302 15.36 23.36 -0.77
C LEU A 302 16.43 23.64 -1.84
N GLN A 303 17.10 24.78 -1.71
CA GLN A 303 18.23 25.12 -2.56
C GLN A 303 19.37 24.14 -2.30
N ILE A 304 19.90 23.52 -3.35
CA ILE A 304 20.98 22.53 -3.26
C ILE A 304 22.32 23.23 -3.41
N GLN A 305 23.18 23.08 -2.41
CA GLN A 305 24.54 23.58 -2.38
C GLN A 305 25.52 22.40 -2.37
N VAL A 306 25.98 22.03 -3.57
CA VAL A 306 26.88 20.88 -3.78
C VAL A 306 28.28 21.18 -3.25
N SER A 307 28.77 22.41 -3.46
CA SER A 307 30.08 22.80 -2.97
C SER A 307 30.05 22.99 -1.45
N ARG A 308 30.71 22.06 -0.74
CA ARG A 308 30.78 22.00 0.73
C ARG A 308 31.43 23.22 1.35
N SER A 309 32.38 23.85 0.66
CA SER A 309 33.06 25.08 1.13
C SER A 309 32.14 26.28 1.24
N ASN A 310 31.01 26.27 0.53
CA ASN A 310 30.05 27.39 0.53
C ASN A 310 28.88 27.15 1.50
N LEU A 311 28.90 26.05 2.27
CA LEU A 311 27.86 25.80 3.25
C LEU A 311 28.02 26.72 4.46
N PRO A 312 26.91 27.14 5.10
CA PRO A 312 26.96 27.76 6.41
C PRO A 312 27.78 26.93 7.41
N LYS A 313 28.45 27.61 8.35
CA LYS A 313 29.25 26.95 9.41
C LYS A 313 28.40 26.02 10.27
N MET A 314 27.13 26.37 10.47
CA MET A 314 26.17 25.54 11.19
C MET A 314 25.52 24.54 10.23
N GLN A 315 25.73 23.26 10.50
CA GLN A 315 25.24 22.17 9.67
C GLN A 315 24.50 21.17 10.54
N PHE A 316 23.50 20.52 9.98
CA PHE A 316 22.81 19.42 10.64
C PHE A 316 22.81 18.20 9.74
N LEU A 317 23.07 17.04 10.34
CA LEU A 317 22.91 15.77 9.67
C LEU A 317 21.73 15.03 10.28
N ILE A 318 20.78 14.64 9.45
CA ILE A 318 19.62 13.85 9.85
C ILE A 318 19.86 12.40 9.41
N ILE A 319 19.84 11.48 10.36
CA ILE A 319 20.10 10.06 10.12
C ILE A 319 18.77 9.32 10.26
N GLU A 320 18.27 8.82 9.14
CA GLU A 320 17.07 7.98 9.10
C GLU A 320 17.40 6.54 9.52
N PRO A 321 16.39 5.73 9.89
CA PRO A 321 16.54 4.30 10.06
C PRO A 321 17.11 3.66 8.80
N SER A 322 18.35 3.19 8.88
CA SER A 322 19.17 2.77 7.73
C SER A 322 18.86 1.36 7.20
N ARG A 323 17.69 0.81 7.56
CA ARG A 323 17.28 -0.54 7.15
C ARG A 323 17.19 -0.62 5.63
N GLY A 324 17.96 -1.54 5.06
CA GLY A 324 18.03 -1.78 3.61
C GLY A 324 19.15 -1.02 2.89
N ILE A 325 19.89 -0.13 3.57
CA ILE A 325 21.14 0.44 3.04
C ILE A 325 22.26 -0.55 3.39
N ARG A 326 23.17 -0.81 2.44
CA ARG A 326 24.34 -1.65 2.70
C ARG A 326 25.29 -0.90 3.64
N ALA A 327 25.79 -1.56 4.68
CA ALA A 327 26.71 -0.94 5.66
C ALA A 327 27.88 -0.15 5.04
N PRO A 328 28.59 -0.64 3.99
CA PRO A 328 29.67 0.12 3.38
C PRO A 328 29.25 1.47 2.78
N LEU A 329 27.98 1.63 2.39
CA LEU A 329 27.46 2.90 1.88
C LEU A 329 27.16 3.88 3.02
N ILE A 330 26.71 3.36 4.17
CA ILE A 330 26.51 4.15 5.39
C ILE A 330 27.87 4.66 5.86
N ASP A 331 28.86 3.77 5.99
CA ASP A 331 30.20 4.11 6.46
C ASP A 331 30.83 5.17 5.54
N LYS A 332 30.79 4.95 4.22
CA LYS A 332 31.28 5.92 3.24
C LYS A 332 30.57 7.29 3.36
N PHE A 333 29.26 7.30 3.61
CA PHE A 333 28.52 8.55 3.79
C PHE A 333 28.99 9.28 5.06
N MET A 334 29.10 8.55 6.17
CA MET A 334 29.52 9.11 7.46
C MET A 334 30.97 9.60 7.43
N ASP A 335 31.88 8.86 6.79
CA ASP A 335 33.28 9.25 6.58
C ASP A 335 33.37 10.55 5.79
N ASN A 336 32.54 10.69 4.75
CA ASN A 336 32.48 11.90 3.95
C ASN A 336 31.97 13.10 4.77
N GLU A 337 30.93 12.93 5.58
CA GLU A 337 30.45 13.98 6.49
C GLU A 337 31.49 14.37 7.55
N ALA A 338 32.23 13.38 8.09
CA ALA A 338 33.28 13.58 9.07
C ALA A 338 34.54 14.27 8.50
N TYR A 339 34.77 14.17 7.20
CA TYR A 339 35.84 14.90 6.54
C TYR A 339 35.60 16.42 6.57
N PHE A 340 34.36 16.86 6.32
CA PHE A 340 34.01 18.28 6.19
C PHE A 340 33.50 18.96 7.47
N SER A 341 33.05 18.19 8.46
CA SER A 341 32.42 18.76 9.65
C SER A 341 32.59 17.89 10.90
N ASP A 342 32.61 18.54 12.05
CA ASP A 342 32.73 17.89 13.36
C ASP A 342 31.39 17.84 14.07
N VAL A 343 31.09 16.71 14.72
CA VAL A 343 29.88 16.55 15.53
C VAL A 343 30.02 17.37 16.82
N VAL A 344 29.06 18.25 17.07
CA VAL A 344 28.99 19.08 18.28
C VAL A 344 28.04 18.45 19.30
N SER A 345 26.88 17.99 18.84
CA SER A 345 25.89 17.33 19.67
C SER A 345 25.06 16.37 18.83
N GLU A 346 24.45 15.40 19.50
CA GLU A 346 23.56 14.41 18.90
C GLU A 346 22.30 14.30 19.76
N GLU A 347 21.13 14.34 19.13
CA GLU A 347 19.83 14.22 19.78
C GLU A 347 18.98 13.18 19.04
N GLN A 348 18.29 12.33 19.80
CA GLN A 348 17.47 11.24 19.26
C GLN A 348 15.98 11.56 19.35
N PHE A 349 15.25 11.38 18.24
CA PHE A 349 13.80 11.53 18.14
C PHE A 349 13.18 10.23 17.62
N GLY A 350 12.77 9.36 18.54
CA GLY A 350 12.31 8.02 18.17
C GLY A 350 13.47 7.21 17.56
N GLN A 351 13.38 6.85 16.29
CA GLN A 351 14.47 6.19 15.55
C GLN A 351 15.30 7.14 14.67
N LEU A 352 14.95 8.43 14.64
CA LEU A 352 15.71 9.47 13.96
C LEU A 352 16.83 9.95 14.88
N VAL A 353 18.00 10.18 14.30
CA VAL A 353 19.11 10.84 14.99
C VAL A 353 19.44 12.13 14.26
N VAL A 354 19.55 13.24 15.00
CA VAL A 354 19.97 14.52 14.45
C VAL A 354 21.30 14.91 15.09
N GLN A 355 22.31 15.10 14.25
CA GLN A 355 23.59 15.62 14.67
C GLN A 355 23.68 17.11 14.34
N SER A 356 23.99 17.93 15.34
CA SER A 356 24.47 19.29 15.13
C SER A 356 25.96 19.21 14.82
N ARG A 357 26.36 19.84 13.72
CA ARG A 357 27.71 19.76 13.18
C ARG A 357 28.26 21.15 12.90
N ARG A 358 29.57 21.29 13.07
CA ARG A 358 30.31 22.52 12.74
C ARG A 358 31.19 22.24 11.53
N GLY A 359 30.98 22.99 10.45
CA GLY A 359 31.84 22.92 9.27
C GLY A 359 33.28 23.29 9.63
N ARG A 360 34.25 22.54 9.12
CA ARG A 360 35.67 22.87 9.23
C ARG A 360 35.98 24.02 8.26
N ASP A 361 36.82 24.95 8.70
CA ASP A 361 37.38 25.95 7.80
C ASP A 361 38.42 25.22 6.93
N THR A 362 38.01 24.80 5.72
CA THR A 362 38.86 24.11 4.73
C THR A 362 39.44 25.06 3.71
#